data_AF-I7M2K0-F1
#
_entry.id   AF-I7M2K0-F1
#
_cell.length_a   1.000
_cell.length_b   1.000
_cell.length_c   1.000
_cell.angle_alpha   90.00
_cell.angle_beta   90.00
_cell.angle_gamma   90.00
#
_symmetry.space_group_name_H-M   'P 1'
#
loop_
_entity.id
_entity.type
_entity.pdbx_description
1 polymer ?
#
loop_
_entity_poly.entity_id
_entity_poly.type
_entity_poly.pdbx_seq_one_letter_code
_entity_poly.pdbx_strand_id
1 'polypeptide(L)'
;MAAIRKKVFIFTLSGMTLMTMSACRWQYNRYHYSVNKWKVLDEQFKKEEPDQIQFSNLPWQEQLAKNNKLNIEDFEYRLIRLKGLLKGQRFFIHRHQDGRPGYLIVAPFIDSTQNTNNALVVNLGWIPSNMKQKFDNIKYNDEEIELSALIKRPEKIDYVNQQQIQSMKKMEQMNQSTSNQQQTSKQQNLQNQDSGKIIPEQSRFNSFIDLEFLKKEFNCNLDTNAYLEKFISRKQYNQLSISDSDDDLYPVCSSPQTFSKPYLTPDKHLSYCTFWGCCTTFGIITIIRALRV
;
A
#
# COMPACT_ATOMS: atom_id res chain seq x y z
N MET A 1 34.13 -43.11 -6.98
CA MET A 1 33.93 -41.63 -6.89
C MET A 1 32.90 -41.08 -7.87
N ALA A 2 32.90 -41.46 -9.16
CA ALA A 2 31.94 -40.92 -10.15
C ALA A 2 30.45 -41.12 -9.78
N ALA A 3 30.08 -42.31 -9.29
CA ALA A 3 28.70 -42.60 -8.87
C ALA A 3 28.20 -41.69 -7.72
N ILE A 4 29.08 -41.33 -6.78
CA ILE A 4 28.72 -40.44 -5.67
C ILE A 4 28.48 -39.02 -6.19
N ARG A 5 29.37 -38.51 -7.05
CA ARG A 5 29.20 -37.19 -7.68
C ARG A 5 27.89 -37.09 -8.47
N LYS A 6 27.53 -38.15 -9.20
CA LYS A 6 26.26 -38.24 -9.92
C LYS A 6 25.05 -38.16 -8.98
N LYS A 7 25.06 -38.91 -7.87
CA LYS A 7 23.98 -38.88 -6.87
C LYS A 7 23.81 -37.49 -6.25
N VAL A 8 24.91 -36.85 -5.89
CA VAL A 8 24.90 -35.47 -5.35
C VAL A 8 24.32 -34.50 -6.37
N PHE A 9 24.75 -34.56 -7.63
CA PHE A 9 24.22 -33.72 -8.70
C PHE A 9 22.70 -33.87 -8.86
N ILE A 10 22.20 -35.12 -8.96
CA ILE A 10 20.77 -35.40 -9.11
C ILE A 10 19.99 -34.87 -7.90
N PHE A 11 20.51 -35.07 -6.69
CA PHE A 11 19.86 -34.59 -5.47
C PHE A 11 19.74 -33.06 -5.46
N THR A 12 20.85 -32.34 -5.72
CA THR A 12 20.85 -30.88 -5.77
C THR A 12 19.90 -30.35 -6.85
N LEU A 13 19.97 -30.91 -8.06
CA LEU A 13 19.10 -30.50 -9.16
C LEU A 13 17.62 -30.76 -8.88
N SER A 14 17.29 -31.88 -8.20
CA SER A 14 15.92 -32.18 -7.78
C SER A 14 15.43 -31.15 -6.76
N GLY A 15 16.25 -30.79 -5.77
CA GLY A 15 15.92 -29.74 -4.81
C GLY A 15 15.64 -28.39 -5.47
N MET A 16 16.49 -27.98 -6.41
CA MET A 16 16.27 -26.75 -7.19
C MET A 16 14.99 -26.82 -8.03
N THR A 17 14.73 -27.96 -8.69
CA THR A 17 13.53 -28.16 -9.51
C THR A 17 12.24 -28.08 -8.68
N LEU A 18 12.26 -28.61 -7.45
CA LEU A 18 11.14 -28.48 -6.52
C LEU A 18 10.92 -27.02 -6.11
N MET A 19 11.98 -26.26 -5.84
CA MET A 19 11.87 -24.83 -5.53
C MET A 19 11.29 -24.03 -6.70
N THR A 20 11.73 -24.29 -7.94
CA THR A 20 11.17 -23.60 -9.13
C THR A 20 9.72 -23.99 -9.37
N MET A 21 9.35 -25.25 -9.11
CA MET A 21 7.97 -25.71 -9.19
C MET A 21 7.07 -25.01 -8.16
N SER A 22 7.53 -24.89 -6.92
CA SER A 22 6.83 -24.14 -5.86
C SER A 22 6.68 -22.65 -6.23
N ALA A 23 7.74 -22.02 -6.76
CA ALA A 23 7.71 -20.64 -7.23
C ALA A 23 6.72 -20.45 -8.40
N CYS A 24 6.69 -21.38 -9.36
CA CYS A 24 5.73 -21.41 -10.46
C CYS A 24 4.29 -21.46 -9.94
N ARG A 25 3.99 -22.41 -9.03
CA ARG A 25 2.65 -22.53 -8.42
C ARG A 25 2.25 -21.26 -7.66
N TRP A 26 3.18 -20.65 -6.92
CA TRP A 26 2.92 -19.40 -6.21
C TRP A 26 2.61 -18.25 -7.16
N GLN A 27 3.38 -18.09 -8.25
CA GLN A 27 3.13 -17.07 -9.28
C GLN A 27 1.81 -17.31 -10.02
N TYR A 28 1.46 -18.57 -10.29
CA TYR A 28 0.19 -18.93 -10.91
C TYR A 28 -1.02 -18.53 -10.04
N ASN A 29 -0.94 -18.77 -8.73
CA ASN A 29 -2.00 -18.34 -7.81
C ASN A 29 -2.11 -16.81 -7.76
N ARG A 30 -0.97 -16.10 -7.75
CA ARG A 30 -0.94 -14.63 -7.80
C ARG A 30 -1.47 -14.08 -9.13
N TYR A 31 -1.20 -14.76 -10.25
CA TYR A 31 -1.78 -14.43 -11.56
C TYR A 31 -3.30 -14.43 -11.50
N HIS A 32 -3.92 -15.52 -11.07
CA HIS A 32 -5.38 -15.62 -10.97
C HIS A 32 -5.99 -14.60 -10.02
N TYR A 33 -5.35 -14.39 -8.87
CA TYR A 33 -5.76 -13.36 -7.92
C TYR A 33 -5.71 -11.96 -8.56
N SER A 34 -4.63 -11.66 -9.30
CA SER A 34 -4.50 -10.41 -10.04
C SER A 34 -5.55 -10.27 -11.13
N VAL A 35 -5.81 -11.31 -11.93
CA VAL A 35 -6.85 -11.30 -12.98
C VAL A 35 -8.21 -10.95 -12.38
N ASN A 36 -8.60 -11.59 -11.28
CA ASN A 36 -9.87 -11.32 -10.62
C ASN A 36 -9.96 -9.87 -10.11
N LYS A 37 -8.88 -9.35 -9.52
CA LYS A 37 -8.82 -7.94 -9.08
C LYS A 37 -8.97 -6.96 -10.24
N TRP A 38 -8.27 -7.22 -11.33
CA TRP A 38 -8.32 -6.38 -12.52
C TRP A 38 -9.70 -6.42 -13.18
N LYS A 39 -10.35 -7.59 -13.20
CA LYS A 39 -11.73 -7.70 -13.67
C LYS A 39 -12.68 -6.83 -12.86
N VAL A 40 -12.59 -6.85 -11.52
CA VAL A 40 -13.39 -5.99 -10.65
C VAL A 40 -13.10 -4.51 -10.93
N LEU A 41 -11.83 -4.11 -11.00
CA LEU A 41 -11.45 -2.73 -11.33
C LEU A 41 -12.02 -2.27 -12.68
N ASP A 42 -11.88 -3.09 -13.73
CA ASP A 42 -12.38 -2.78 -15.06
C ASP A 42 -13.91 -2.65 -15.08
N GLU A 43 -14.62 -3.50 -14.34
CA GLU A 43 -16.07 -3.39 -14.16
C GLU A 43 -16.45 -2.10 -13.43
N GLN A 44 -15.74 -1.73 -12.37
CA GLN A 44 -16.00 -0.52 -11.59
C GLN A 44 -15.66 0.75 -12.37
N PHE A 45 -14.62 0.74 -13.19
CA PHE A 45 -14.25 1.88 -14.05
C PHE A 45 -15.21 2.10 -15.22
N LYS A 46 -15.97 1.07 -15.61
CA LYS A 46 -17.04 1.18 -16.60
C LYS A 46 -18.34 1.76 -16.02
N LYS A 47 -18.52 1.74 -14.70
CA LYS A 47 -19.70 2.33 -14.08
C LYS A 47 -19.71 3.84 -14.31
N GLU A 48 -20.84 4.36 -14.76
CA GLU A 48 -21.01 5.82 -14.89
C GLU A 48 -21.13 6.49 -13.52
N GLU A 49 -21.75 5.80 -12.56
CA GLU A 49 -21.98 6.30 -11.21
C GLU A 49 -21.48 5.31 -10.15
N PRO A 50 -20.76 5.78 -9.12
CA PRO A 50 -20.39 4.95 -7.96
C PRO A 50 -21.61 4.47 -7.17
N ASP A 51 -21.47 3.32 -6.51
CA ASP A 51 -22.52 2.79 -5.65
C ASP A 51 -22.67 3.69 -4.40
N GLN A 52 -23.87 4.22 -4.14
CA GLN A 52 -24.11 4.98 -2.93
C GLN A 52 -24.19 4.04 -1.72
N ILE A 53 -23.28 4.20 -0.78
CA ILE A 53 -23.19 3.38 0.44
C ILE A 53 -23.24 4.31 1.65
N GLN A 54 -23.82 3.83 2.76
CA GLN A 54 -23.76 4.51 4.06
C GLN A 54 -22.61 3.91 4.88
N PHE A 55 -22.01 4.70 5.77
CA PHE A 55 -20.90 4.25 6.62
C PHE A 55 -21.22 2.99 7.44
N SER A 56 -22.45 2.86 7.94
CA SER A 56 -22.95 1.67 8.65
C SER A 56 -22.92 0.39 7.83
N ASN A 57 -23.00 0.50 6.51
CA ASN A 57 -23.07 -0.65 5.61
C ASN A 57 -21.68 -1.07 5.08
N LEU A 58 -20.61 -0.43 5.57
CA LEU A 58 -19.26 -0.79 5.18
C LEU A 58 -18.81 -2.09 5.87
N PRO A 59 -18.17 -3.01 5.13
CA PRO A 59 -18.00 -4.41 5.52
C PRO A 59 -17.04 -4.65 6.69
N TRP A 60 -16.28 -3.63 7.11
CA TRP A 60 -15.25 -3.74 8.15
C TRP A 60 -15.77 -3.44 9.55
N GLN A 61 -17.02 -3.01 9.72
CA GLN A 61 -17.61 -2.98 11.05
C GLN A 61 -17.61 -4.41 11.62
N GLU A 62 -16.89 -4.63 12.72
CA GLU A 62 -16.66 -5.96 13.32
C GLU A 62 -17.93 -6.79 13.50
N GLN A 63 -19.08 -6.13 13.66
CA GLN A 63 -20.39 -6.74 13.81
C GLN A 63 -20.88 -7.43 12.53
N LEU A 64 -20.57 -6.89 11.34
CA LEU A 64 -20.89 -7.51 10.05
C LEU A 64 -19.94 -8.66 9.73
N ALA A 65 -18.65 -8.53 10.06
CA ALA A 65 -17.65 -9.58 9.86
C ALA A 65 -17.87 -10.82 10.74
N LYS A 66 -18.46 -10.65 11.94
CA LYS A 66 -18.78 -11.77 12.85
C LYS A 66 -20.07 -12.50 12.47
N ASN A 67 -21.07 -11.80 11.93
CA ASN A 67 -22.41 -12.36 11.71
C ASN A 67 -22.70 -12.74 10.25
N ASN A 68 -22.01 -12.15 9.27
CA ASN A 68 -22.21 -12.45 7.85
C ASN A 68 -20.88 -12.86 7.22
N LYS A 69 -20.91 -13.86 6.34
CA LYS A 69 -19.78 -14.32 5.50
C LYS A 69 -19.30 -13.26 4.49
N LEU A 70 -19.43 -11.96 4.78
CA LEU A 70 -18.96 -10.88 3.92
C LEU A 70 -17.44 -10.82 4.03
N ASN A 71 -16.77 -11.26 2.96
CA ASN A 71 -15.32 -11.20 2.91
C ASN A 71 -14.92 -9.78 2.47
N ILE A 72 -13.99 -9.14 3.18
CA ILE A 72 -13.47 -7.81 2.81
C ILE A 72 -12.92 -7.79 1.37
N GLU A 73 -12.49 -8.95 0.88
CA GLU A 73 -12.02 -9.18 -0.48
C GLU A 73 -13.09 -8.89 -1.53
N ASP A 74 -14.38 -9.03 -1.19
CA ASP A 74 -15.50 -8.77 -2.11
C ASP A 74 -15.77 -7.27 -2.31
N PHE A 75 -15.23 -6.43 -1.41
CA PHE A 75 -15.38 -4.98 -1.42
C PHE A 75 -14.12 -4.26 -1.91
N GLU A 76 -12.97 -4.95 -1.95
CA GLU A 76 -11.73 -4.38 -2.45
C GLU A 76 -11.95 -3.87 -3.89
N TYR A 77 -11.60 -2.61 -4.15
CA TYR A 77 -11.78 -1.89 -5.40
C TYR A 77 -13.22 -1.58 -5.83
N ARG A 78 -14.24 -1.79 -4.98
CA ARG A 78 -15.56 -1.26 -5.29
C ARG A 78 -15.54 0.27 -5.29
N LEU A 79 -16.13 0.86 -6.33
CA LEU A 79 -16.27 2.29 -6.49
C LEU A 79 -17.55 2.74 -5.79
N ILE A 80 -17.40 3.52 -4.73
CA ILE A 80 -18.50 3.92 -3.85
C ILE A 80 -18.60 5.45 -3.75
N ARG A 81 -19.80 5.93 -3.41
CA ARG A 81 -20.08 7.32 -3.05
C ARG A 81 -20.53 7.37 -1.59
N LEU A 82 -19.83 8.17 -0.79
CA LEU A 82 -20.05 8.32 0.65
C LEU A 82 -20.20 9.80 0.99
N LYS A 83 -21.10 10.13 1.92
CA LYS A 83 -21.20 11.46 2.53
C LYS A 83 -20.59 11.43 3.93
N GLY A 84 -19.82 12.45 4.28
CA GLY A 84 -19.16 12.54 5.58
C GLY A 84 -18.37 13.82 5.74
N LEU A 85 -17.80 13.99 6.93
CA LEU A 85 -16.97 15.13 7.29
C LEU A 85 -15.50 14.84 6.97
N LEU A 86 -14.92 15.54 6.00
CA LEU A 86 -13.49 15.50 5.74
C LEU A 86 -12.79 16.47 6.68
N LYS A 87 -12.03 15.94 7.64
CA LYS A 87 -11.26 16.78 8.56
C LYS A 87 -10.17 17.53 7.83
N GLY A 88 -9.81 18.74 8.29
CA GLY A 88 -8.75 19.55 7.70
C GLY A 88 -7.33 19.00 7.91
N GLN A 89 -7.13 18.13 8.89
CA GLN A 89 -5.82 17.54 9.17
C GLN A 89 -5.31 16.73 7.96
N ARG A 90 -4.02 16.90 7.62
CA ARG A 90 -3.34 16.20 6.52
C ARG A 90 -2.12 15.48 7.06
N PHE A 91 -1.86 14.29 6.55
CA PHE A 91 -0.62 13.57 6.77
C PHE A 91 0.04 13.24 5.43
N PHE A 92 1.35 13.36 5.34
CA PHE A 92 2.11 13.23 4.10
C PHE A 92 2.99 11.98 4.12
N ILE A 93 2.71 11.04 3.22
CA ILE A 93 3.37 9.74 3.13
C ILE A 93 4.27 9.75 1.90
N HIS A 94 5.58 9.65 2.09
CA HIS A 94 6.56 9.71 1.01
C HIS A 94 6.40 8.57 0.00
N ARG A 95 6.18 8.90 -1.28
CA ARG A 95 5.99 7.93 -2.37
C ARG A 95 6.62 8.41 -3.67
N HIS A 96 7.01 7.44 -4.48
CA HIS A 96 7.39 7.70 -5.86
C HIS A 96 6.19 7.43 -6.76
N GLN A 97 5.93 8.34 -7.69
CA GLN A 97 4.96 8.16 -8.78
C GLN A 97 5.65 8.49 -10.09
N ASP A 98 5.60 7.57 -11.06
CA ASP A 98 6.22 7.72 -12.38
C ASP A 98 7.70 8.14 -12.33
N GLY A 99 8.44 7.57 -11.37
CA GLY A 99 9.87 7.84 -11.15
C GLY A 99 10.17 9.17 -10.46
N ARG A 100 9.16 9.96 -10.08
CA ARG A 100 9.31 11.25 -9.39
C ARG A 100 9.05 11.10 -7.88
N PRO A 101 9.89 11.70 -7.02
CA PRO A 101 9.66 11.68 -5.57
C PRO A 101 8.56 12.68 -5.18
N GLY A 102 7.71 12.27 -4.25
CA GLY A 102 6.61 13.08 -3.75
C GLY A 102 5.92 12.49 -2.52
N TYR A 103 4.68 12.88 -2.29
CA TYR A 103 3.91 12.54 -1.11
C TYR A 103 2.47 12.17 -1.47
N LEU A 104 1.97 11.06 -0.94
CA LEU A 104 0.53 10.83 -0.82
C LEU A 104 -0.01 11.67 0.32
N ILE A 105 -1.11 12.36 0.07
CA ILE A 105 -1.82 13.14 1.07
C ILE A 105 -2.96 12.29 1.60
N VAL A 106 -2.97 12.05 2.90
CA VAL A 106 -4.07 11.33 3.56
C VAL A 106 -4.75 12.21 4.60
N ALA A 107 -6.05 11.97 4.82
CA ALA A 107 -6.86 12.71 5.78
C ALA A 107 -7.90 11.79 6.44
N PRO A 108 -8.35 12.08 7.67
CA PRO A 108 -9.46 11.37 8.28
C PRO A 108 -10.80 11.84 7.70
N PHE A 109 -11.67 10.88 7.39
CA PHE A 109 -13.03 11.08 6.89
C PHE A 109 -14.01 10.44 7.85
N ILE A 110 -14.81 11.28 8.51
CA ILE A 110 -15.66 10.91 9.63
C ILE A 110 -17.09 10.76 9.13
N ASP A 111 -17.81 9.78 9.66
CA ASP A 111 -19.24 9.63 9.42
C ASP A 111 -20.00 10.83 10.00
N SER A 112 -20.65 11.63 9.15
CA SER A 112 -21.49 12.76 9.59
C SER A 112 -22.89 12.31 10.04
N THR A 113 -23.32 11.11 9.66
CA THR A 113 -24.70 10.64 9.81
C THR A 113 -24.97 9.98 11.16
N GLN A 114 -23.93 9.47 11.81
CA GLN A 114 -24.04 8.81 13.10
C GLN A 114 -23.27 9.59 14.16
N ASN A 115 -23.78 9.63 15.38
CA ASN A 115 -23.06 10.18 16.55
C ASN A 115 -21.89 9.26 16.99
N THR A 116 -21.36 8.46 16.06
CA THR A 116 -20.20 7.60 16.25
C THR A 116 -19.00 8.33 15.70
N ASN A 117 -17.91 8.40 16.48
CA ASN A 117 -16.66 9.02 16.02
C ASN A 117 -15.87 8.08 15.07
N ASN A 118 -16.60 7.30 14.27
CA ASN A 118 -16.04 6.34 13.33
C ASN A 118 -15.44 7.07 12.15
N ALA A 119 -14.21 6.70 11.80
CA ALA A 119 -13.44 7.40 10.79
C ALA A 119 -12.73 6.41 9.85
N LEU A 120 -12.49 6.87 8.63
CA LEU A 120 -11.68 6.19 7.63
C LEU A 120 -10.54 7.09 7.21
N VAL A 121 -9.41 6.49 6.84
CA VAL A 121 -8.36 7.23 6.14
C VAL A 121 -8.77 7.36 4.68
N VAL A 122 -8.69 8.57 4.13
CA VAL A 122 -8.84 8.84 2.70
C VAL A 122 -7.50 9.25 2.14
N ASN A 123 -7.02 8.55 1.11
CA ASN A 123 -5.97 9.02 0.22
C ASN A 123 -6.56 10.03 -0.76
N LEU A 124 -6.16 11.29 -0.61
CA LEU A 124 -6.62 12.43 -1.41
C LEU A 124 -5.85 12.57 -2.73
N GLY A 125 -4.75 11.84 -2.91
CA GLY A 125 -3.92 11.86 -4.11
C GLY A 125 -2.46 12.14 -3.82
N TRP A 126 -1.67 12.26 -4.88
CA TRP A 126 -0.22 12.46 -4.80
C TRP A 126 0.19 13.88 -5.18
N ILE A 127 1.25 14.39 -4.55
CA ILE A 127 1.90 15.66 -4.89
C ILE A 127 3.41 15.47 -5.05
N PRO A 128 4.07 16.25 -5.93
CA PRO A 128 5.51 16.21 -6.06
C PRO A 128 6.17 16.84 -4.83
N SER A 129 7.41 16.42 -4.56
CA SER A 129 8.13 16.83 -3.35
C SER A 129 8.33 18.34 -3.21
N ASN A 130 8.52 19.06 -4.31
CA ASN A 130 8.65 20.51 -4.36
C ASN A 130 7.35 21.27 -3.98
N MET A 131 6.20 20.60 -3.97
CA MET A 131 4.91 21.21 -3.60
C MET A 131 4.53 21.01 -2.13
N LYS A 132 5.26 20.19 -1.36
CA LYS A 132 4.88 19.87 0.03
C LYS A 132 4.67 21.14 0.88
N GLN A 133 5.59 22.09 0.82
CA GLN A 133 5.50 23.34 1.61
C GLN A 133 4.23 24.14 1.30
N LYS A 134 3.79 24.16 0.03
CA LYS A 134 2.56 24.84 -0.37
C LYS A 134 1.35 24.19 0.31
N PHE A 135 1.28 22.86 0.33
CA PHE A 135 0.19 22.10 0.94
C PHE A 135 0.23 22.11 2.48
N ASP A 136 1.42 22.14 3.09
CA ASP A 136 1.56 22.30 4.56
C ASP A 136 0.97 23.63 5.05
N ASN A 137 1.05 24.69 4.23
CA ASN A 137 0.60 26.04 4.59
C ASN A 137 -0.90 26.29 4.36
N ILE A 138 -1.59 25.40 3.63
CA ILE A 138 -3.02 25.55 3.38
C ILE A 138 -3.79 25.16 4.64
N LYS A 139 -4.57 26.10 5.17
CA LYS A 139 -5.56 25.80 6.21
C LYS A 139 -6.77 25.16 5.54
N TYR A 140 -6.93 23.86 5.75
CA TYR A 140 -8.13 23.14 5.34
C TYR A 140 -9.17 23.25 6.45
N ASN A 141 -10.39 23.63 6.08
CA ASN A 141 -11.52 23.59 6.98
C ASN A 141 -12.09 22.17 7.04
N ASP A 142 -12.75 21.87 8.16
CA ASP A 142 -13.60 20.68 8.26
C ASP A 142 -14.84 20.92 7.42
N GLU A 143 -15.06 20.10 6.40
CA GLU A 143 -16.15 20.30 5.43
C GLU A 143 -16.91 18.99 5.22
N GLU A 144 -18.23 19.09 5.20
CA GLU A 144 -19.09 17.97 4.81
C GLU A 144 -19.06 17.84 3.29
N ILE A 145 -18.58 16.69 2.82
CA ILE A 145 -18.40 16.44 1.40
C ILE A 145 -19.01 15.10 1.01
N GLU A 146 -19.36 15.00 -0.27
CA GLU A 146 -19.67 13.73 -0.92
C GLU A 146 -18.45 13.24 -1.68
N LEU A 147 -17.86 12.15 -1.20
CA LEU A 147 -16.63 11.57 -1.71
C LEU A 147 -16.94 10.35 -2.58
N SER A 148 -16.42 10.35 -3.81
CA SER A 148 -16.30 9.14 -4.63
C SER A 148 -14.94 8.49 -4.40
N ALA A 149 -14.92 7.22 -3.99
CA ALA A 149 -13.68 6.53 -3.62
C ALA A 149 -13.72 5.04 -3.95
N LEU A 150 -12.54 4.46 -4.14
CA LEU A 150 -12.35 3.01 -4.16
C LEU A 150 -11.99 2.54 -2.76
N ILE A 151 -12.58 1.41 -2.33
CA ILE A 151 -12.16 0.76 -1.09
C ILE A 151 -10.83 0.04 -1.35
N LYS A 152 -9.81 0.31 -0.52
CA LYS A 152 -8.53 -0.40 -0.56
C LYS A 152 -8.18 -0.99 0.80
N ARG A 153 -7.46 -2.09 0.76
CA ARG A 153 -6.83 -2.66 1.96
C ARG A 153 -5.51 -1.94 2.22
N PRO A 154 -5.13 -1.74 3.50
CA PRO A 154 -3.79 -1.28 3.80
C PRO A 154 -2.77 -2.22 3.15
N GLU A 155 -1.68 -1.64 2.66
CA GLU A 155 -0.55 -2.42 2.18
C GLU A 155 -0.04 -3.25 3.35
N LYS A 156 -0.38 -4.55 3.35
CA LYS A 156 0.21 -5.46 4.33
C LYS A 156 1.70 -5.44 4.08
N ILE A 157 2.46 -5.06 5.11
CA ILE A 157 3.88 -5.30 5.18
C ILE A 157 4.05 -6.81 4.98
N ASP A 158 4.42 -7.24 3.77
CA ASP A 158 4.75 -8.64 3.51
C ASP A 158 5.74 -9.08 4.59
N TYR A 159 5.50 -10.23 5.22
CA TYR A 159 6.16 -10.71 6.45
C TYR A 159 7.71 -10.55 6.45
N VAL A 160 8.34 -10.58 5.28
CA VAL A 160 9.78 -10.33 5.06
C VAL A 160 10.20 -8.97 5.62
N ASN A 161 9.38 -7.94 5.44
CA ASN A 161 9.64 -6.61 5.97
C ASN A 161 9.42 -6.53 7.49
N GLN A 162 8.54 -7.36 8.09
CA GLN A 162 8.35 -7.34 9.55
C GLN A 162 9.59 -7.85 10.30
N GLN A 163 10.24 -8.91 9.81
CA GLN A 163 11.50 -9.38 10.40
C GLN A 163 12.64 -8.37 10.22
N GLN A 164 12.71 -7.70 9.06
CA GLN A 164 13.64 -6.59 8.86
C GLN A 164 13.35 -5.41 9.79
N ILE A 165 12.07 -5.06 9.98
CA ILE A 165 11.65 -4.02 10.93
C ILE A 165 12.06 -4.41 12.36
N GLN A 166 11.90 -5.67 12.76
CA GLN A 166 12.30 -6.15 14.09
C GLN A 166 13.83 -6.17 14.28
N SER A 167 14.60 -6.60 13.28
CA SER A 167 16.06 -6.61 13.35
C SER A 167 16.64 -5.20 13.38
N MET A 168 16.03 -4.27 12.65
CA MET A 168 16.39 -2.84 12.69
C MET A 168 16.04 -2.20 14.02
N LYS A 169 14.85 -2.45 14.58
CA LYS A 169 14.49 -2.00 15.95
C LYS A 169 15.49 -2.47 16.99
N LYS A 170 15.98 -3.72 16.89
CA LYS A 170 17.03 -4.24 17.77
C LYS A 170 18.36 -3.51 17.60
N MET A 171 18.77 -3.21 16.36
CA MET A 171 19.98 -2.42 16.08
C MET A 171 19.87 -0.99 16.64
N GLU A 172 18.70 -0.35 16.50
CA GLU A 172 18.45 0.99 17.02
C GLU A 172 18.48 1.03 18.54
N GLN A 173 17.87 0.05 19.22
CA GLN A 173 17.97 -0.08 20.68
C GLN A 173 19.42 -0.26 21.15
N MET A 174 20.21 -1.02 20.38
CA MET A 174 21.64 -1.22 20.64
C MET A 174 22.45 0.08 20.41
N ASN A 175 22.11 0.87 19.39
CA ASN A 175 22.76 2.16 19.12
C ASN A 175 22.35 3.25 20.12
N GLN A 176 21.10 3.28 20.57
CA GLN A 176 20.63 4.24 21.59
C GLN A 176 21.26 3.96 22.96
N SER A 177 21.43 2.68 23.32
CA SER A 177 22.17 2.31 24.54
C SER A 177 23.66 2.69 24.45
N THR A 178 24.25 2.67 23.25
CA THR A 178 25.64 3.11 23.02
C THR A 178 25.78 4.64 23.05
N SER A 179 24.82 5.39 22.49
CA SER A 179 24.82 6.87 22.52
C SER A 179 24.56 7.45 23.92
N ASN A 180 23.72 6.81 24.74
CA ASN A 180 23.50 7.23 26.12
C ASN A 180 24.74 7.03 27.02
N GLN A 181 25.64 6.11 26.66
CA GLN A 181 26.94 5.96 27.32
C GLN A 181 27.98 7.02 26.87
N GLN A 182 27.81 7.64 25.71
CA GLN A 182 28.69 8.72 25.22
C GLN A 182 28.19 10.13 25.55
N GLN A 183 26.90 10.34 25.79
CA GLN A 183 26.35 11.64 26.19
C GLN A 183 26.57 11.99 27.67
N THR A 184 26.87 11.01 28.52
CA THR A 184 27.29 11.25 29.92
C THR A 184 28.68 11.89 30.05
N SER A 185 29.44 12.05 28.95
CA SER A 185 30.75 12.72 28.93
C SER A 185 30.79 14.06 28.16
N LYS A 186 29.66 14.55 27.63
CA LYS A 186 29.60 15.82 26.85
C LYS A 186 28.45 16.78 27.19
N GLN A 187 27.73 16.57 28.29
CA GLN A 187 26.71 17.52 28.79
C GLN A 187 27.31 18.71 29.56
N GLN A 188 28.21 19.47 28.93
CA GLN A 188 28.58 20.80 29.46
C GLN A 188 28.73 21.91 28.43
N ASN A 189 28.46 21.69 27.13
CA ASN A 189 28.41 22.82 26.20
C ASN A 189 27.41 22.60 25.07
N LEU A 190 26.69 23.68 24.75
CA LEU A 190 25.66 23.87 23.72
C LEU A 190 24.21 23.61 24.15
N GLN A 191 23.69 24.57 24.91
CA GLN A 191 22.32 25.06 24.76
C GLN A 191 22.22 25.94 23.50
N ASN A 192 21.03 25.94 22.90
CA ASN A 192 20.55 26.81 21.82
C ASN A 192 20.91 26.40 20.39
N GLN A 193 20.08 25.51 19.83
CA GLN A 193 19.50 25.71 18.50
C GLN A 193 18.25 24.84 18.34
N ASP A 194 17.09 25.49 18.36
CA ASP A 194 15.81 24.96 17.88
C ASP A 194 15.90 24.76 16.36
N SER A 195 16.44 23.62 15.95
CA SER A 195 16.26 23.08 14.61
C SER A 195 15.26 21.95 14.70
N GLY A 196 14.10 22.12 14.04
CA GLY A 196 13.04 21.13 13.93
C GLY A 196 13.61 19.72 13.76
N LYS A 197 13.52 18.94 14.85
CA LYS A 197 14.10 17.62 14.94
C LYS A 197 13.23 16.69 14.09
N ILE A 198 13.59 16.54 12.82
CA ILE A 198 13.05 15.46 11.99
C ILE A 198 13.45 14.18 12.70
N ILE A 199 12.49 13.53 13.35
CA ILE A 199 12.71 12.25 14.00
C ILE A 199 13.10 11.26 12.88
N PRO A 200 14.34 10.73 12.84
CA PRO A 200 14.80 9.87 11.75
C PRO A 200 13.91 8.62 11.55
N GLU A 201 13.20 8.19 12.60
CA GLU A 201 12.20 7.12 12.53
C GLU A 201 11.08 7.43 11.53
N GLN A 202 10.59 8.67 11.44
CA GLN A 202 9.45 9.00 10.56
C GLN A 202 9.79 8.89 9.07
N SER A 203 11.06 9.02 8.67
CA SER A 203 11.44 9.04 7.26
C SER A 203 11.28 7.68 6.56
N ARG A 204 11.31 6.56 7.29
CA ARG A 204 11.30 5.20 6.72
C ARG A 204 9.97 4.46 6.89
N PHE A 205 9.15 4.83 7.88
CA PHE A 205 7.76 4.34 8.01
C PHE A 205 6.80 5.00 7.01
N ASN A 206 7.27 6.04 6.30
CA ASN A 206 6.47 6.83 5.38
C ASN A 206 6.33 6.24 3.97
N SER A 207 6.73 5.00 3.71
CA SER A 207 6.61 4.42 2.38
C SER A 207 5.34 3.60 2.18
N PHE A 208 4.43 3.51 3.16
CA PHE A 208 3.13 2.83 3.06
C PHE A 208 2.09 3.51 3.95
N ILE A 209 0.81 3.19 3.73
CA ILE A 209 -0.30 3.70 4.57
C ILE A 209 -0.42 2.79 5.79
N ASP A 210 0.19 3.18 6.89
CA ASP A 210 0.07 2.51 8.19
C ASP A 210 -1.15 3.05 8.97
N LEU A 211 -2.25 2.30 8.94
CA LEU A 211 -3.51 2.73 9.56
C LEU A 211 -3.45 2.73 11.09
N GLU A 212 -2.63 1.89 11.72
CA GLU A 212 -2.46 1.86 13.18
C GLU A 212 -1.68 3.09 13.67
N PHE A 213 -0.68 3.51 12.89
CA PHE A 213 0.03 4.77 13.13
C PHE A 213 -0.92 5.96 12.92
N LEU A 214 -1.63 6.01 11.79
CA LEU A 214 -2.55 7.12 11.49
C LEU A 214 -3.69 7.23 12.49
N LYS A 215 -4.15 6.11 13.06
CA LYS A 215 -5.12 6.09 14.17
C LYS A 215 -4.65 6.91 15.37
N LYS A 216 -3.38 6.80 15.73
CA LYS A 216 -2.78 7.57 16.83
C LYS A 216 -2.60 9.03 16.46
N GLU A 217 -2.12 9.29 15.24
CA GLU A 217 -1.84 10.64 14.73
C GLU A 217 -3.11 11.50 14.60
N PHE A 218 -4.20 10.91 14.12
CA PHE A 218 -5.47 11.60 13.91
C PHE A 218 -6.38 11.66 15.14
N ASN A 219 -6.05 10.91 16.21
CA ASN A 219 -6.81 10.85 17.46
C ASN A 219 -8.33 10.62 17.24
N CYS A 220 -8.68 9.71 16.32
CA CYS A 220 -10.07 9.36 16.02
C CYS A 220 -10.23 7.84 15.94
N ASN A 221 -11.47 7.35 15.99
CA ASN A 221 -11.73 5.90 15.93
C ASN A 221 -11.62 5.40 14.48
N LEU A 222 -10.38 5.30 14.00
CA LEU A 222 -10.06 4.82 12.66
C LEU A 222 -10.18 3.31 12.58
N ASP A 223 -10.81 2.85 11.50
CA ASP A 223 -10.73 1.46 11.07
C ASP A 223 -9.35 1.18 10.47
N THR A 224 -8.78 0.02 10.80
CA THR A 224 -7.43 -0.38 10.37
C THR A 224 -7.43 -1.52 9.35
N ASN A 225 -8.61 -1.94 8.88
CA ASN A 225 -8.78 -2.99 7.88
C ASN A 225 -8.86 -2.44 6.44
N ALA A 226 -9.28 -1.19 6.25
CA ALA A 226 -9.44 -0.57 4.95
C ALA A 226 -9.21 0.94 4.99
N TYR A 227 -8.92 1.51 3.83
CA TYR A 227 -8.88 2.95 3.59
C TYR A 227 -9.57 3.27 2.26
N LEU A 228 -9.89 4.54 2.06
CA LEU A 228 -10.54 5.04 0.86
C LEU A 228 -9.51 5.69 -0.07
N GLU A 229 -9.53 5.32 -1.34
CA GLU A 229 -8.73 5.96 -2.38
C GLU A 229 -9.65 6.92 -3.15
N LYS A 230 -9.47 8.24 -2.98
CA LYS A 230 -10.27 9.24 -3.71
C LYS A 230 -10.16 8.98 -5.20
N PHE A 231 -11.32 8.82 -5.84
CA PHE A 231 -11.42 8.48 -7.24
C PHE A 231 -12.16 9.56 -8.02
N ILE A 232 -11.57 9.97 -9.13
CA ILE A 232 -12.15 10.96 -10.05
C ILE A 232 -12.58 10.22 -11.32
N SER A 233 -13.86 10.37 -11.66
CA SER A 233 -14.40 9.80 -12.90
C SER A 233 -13.75 10.42 -14.14
N ARG A 234 -13.81 9.72 -15.27
CA ARG A 234 -13.26 10.24 -16.55
C ARG A 234 -13.87 11.59 -16.95
N LYS A 235 -15.16 11.80 -16.68
CA LYS A 235 -15.86 13.07 -16.95
C LYS A 235 -15.26 14.22 -16.14
N GLN A 236 -15.08 14.01 -14.83
CA GLN A 236 -14.48 14.99 -13.92
C GLN A 236 -13.00 15.24 -14.22
N TYR A 237 -12.24 14.19 -14.56
CA TYR A 237 -10.84 14.31 -14.94
C TYR A 237 -10.65 15.20 -16.17
N ASN A 238 -11.48 14.99 -17.20
CA ASN A 238 -11.45 15.83 -18.40
C ASN A 238 -11.81 17.29 -18.12
N GLN A 239 -12.67 17.56 -17.13
CA GLN A 239 -12.99 18.93 -16.70
C GLN A 239 -11.82 19.58 -15.96
N LEU A 240 -11.10 18.83 -15.12
CA LEU A 240 -9.91 19.31 -14.42
C LEU A 240 -8.74 19.61 -15.37
N SER A 241 -8.54 18.79 -16.40
CA SER A 241 -7.46 18.97 -17.38
C SER A 241 -7.60 20.20 -18.28
N ILE A 242 -8.72 20.92 -18.21
CA ILE A 242 -8.96 22.15 -18.97
C ILE A 242 -8.49 23.39 -18.19
N SER A 243 -8.17 23.25 -16.90
CA SER A 243 -7.61 24.37 -16.12
C SER A 243 -6.17 24.68 -16.57
N ASP A 244 -5.89 25.96 -16.85
CA ASP A 244 -4.59 26.43 -17.37
C ASP A 244 -3.50 26.53 -16.27
N SER A 245 -3.86 26.28 -15.01
CA SER A 245 -2.90 26.37 -13.90
C SER A 245 -2.41 24.98 -13.49
N ASP A 246 -1.09 24.76 -13.58
CA ASP A 246 -0.43 23.52 -13.14
C ASP A 246 -0.71 23.19 -11.66
N ASP A 247 -1.11 24.20 -10.88
CA ASP A 247 -1.45 24.10 -9.48
C ASP A 247 -2.80 23.40 -9.22
N ASP A 248 -3.73 23.48 -10.16
CA ASP A 248 -5.07 22.86 -10.05
C ASP A 248 -5.03 21.35 -10.33
N LEU A 249 -3.92 20.85 -10.88
CA LEU A 249 -3.70 19.42 -11.15
C LEU A 249 -3.35 18.61 -9.90
N TYR A 250 -3.06 19.29 -8.77
CA TYR A 250 -2.61 18.67 -7.55
C TYR A 250 -3.64 18.82 -6.41
N PRO A 251 -3.87 17.77 -5.59
CA PRO A 251 -3.22 16.46 -5.65
C PRO A 251 -3.73 15.62 -6.83
N VAL A 252 -2.82 14.86 -7.45
CA VAL A 252 -3.13 13.90 -8.51
C VAL A 252 -3.93 12.77 -7.88
N CYS A 253 -5.25 12.84 -8.02
CA CYS A 253 -6.16 11.81 -7.56
C CYS A 253 -6.09 10.56 -8.45
N SER A 254 -6.55 9.44 -7.93
CA SER A 254 -6.71 8.23 -8.73
C SER A 254 -7.82 8.42 -9.77
N SER A 255 -7.52 8.10 -11.03
CA SER A 255 -8.46 8.06 -12.15
C SER A 255 -8.22 6.77 -12.95
N PRO A 256 -9.05 6.41 -13.95
CA PRO A 256 -8.76 5.27 -14.80
C PRO A 256 -7.36 5.31 -15.46
N GLN A 257 -6.79 6.51 -15.64
CA GLN A 257 -5.47 6.72 -16.23
C GLN A 257 -4.34 6.78 -15.20
N THR A 258 -4.60 7.40 -14.03
CA THR A 258 -3.58 7.67 -13.00
C THR A 258 -3.62 6.68 -11.83
N PHE A 259 -4.61 5.79 -11.80
CA PHE A 259 -4.74 4.80 -10.73
C PHE A 259 -3.46 3.98 -10.64
N SER A 260 -2.83 4.03 -9.46
CA SER A 260 -1.64 3.24 -9.16
C SER A 260 -2.00 1.76 -9.28
N LYS A 261 -1.63 1.19 -10.43
CA LYS A 261 -1.82 -0.22 -10.75
C LYS A 261 -1.17 -1.06 -9.65
N PRO A 262 -1.75 -2.21 -9.27
CA PRO A 262 -1.06 -3.16 -8.40
C PRO A 262 0.36 -3.39 -8.91
N TYR A 263 1.34 -3.48 -8.00
CA TYR A 263 2.78 -3.57 -8.32
C TYR A 263 3.12 -4.63 -9.39
N LEU A 264 2.28 -5.67 -9.52
CA LEU A 264 2.37 -6.67 -10.56
C LEU A 264 1.03 -6.81 -11.28
N THR A 265 1.05 -6.59 -12.59
CA THR A 265 -0.09 -6.87 -13.48
C THR A 265 -0.22 -8.38 -13.73
N PRO A 266 -1.37 -8.88 -14.21
CA PRO A 266 -1.53 -10.26 -14.63
C PRO A 266 -0.42 -10.69 -15.61
N ASP A 267 -0.09 -9.85 -16.59
CA ASP A 267 0.95 -10.15 -17.58
C ASP A 267 2.34 -10.35 -16.94
N LYS A 268 2.66 -9.58 -15.89
CA LYS A 268 3.92 -9.76 -15.15
C LYS A 268 3.94 -11.07 -14.38
N HIS A 269 2.85 -11.41 -13.68
CA HIS A 269 2.73 -12.70 -13.01
C HIS A 269 2.78 -13.88 -13.98
N LEU A 270 2.12 -13.75 -15.15
CA LEU A 270 2.17 -14.74 -16.21
C LEU A 270 3.61 -14.92 -16.72
N SER A 271 4.31 -13.82 -16.98
CA SER A 271 5.72 -13.87 -17.42
C SER A 271 6.61 -14.59 -16.41
N TYR A 272 6.45 -14.31 -15.10
CA TYR A 272 7.18 -15.03 -14.05
C TYR A 272 6.76 -16.51 -13.96
N CYS A 273 5.48 -16.81 -14.07
CA CYS A 273 4.97 -18.19 -14.07
C CYS A 273 5.59 -18.99 -15.23
N THR A 274 5.62 -18.41 -16.44
CA THR A 274 6.25 -19.03 -17.62
C THR A 274 7.74 -19.25 -17.39
N PHE A 275 8.47 -18.26 -16.86
CA PHE A 275 9.89 -18.40 -16.54
C PHE A 275 10.14 -19.59 -15.59
N TRP A 276 9.45 -19.64 -14.45
CA TRP A 276 9.61 -20.72 -13.48
C TRP A 276 9.14 -22.08 -14.02
N GLY A 277 8.11 -22.09 -14.86
CA GLY A 277 7.66 -23.29 -15.58
C GLY A 277 8.74 -23.83 -16.51
N CYS A 278 9.37 -22.97 -17.33
CA CYS A 278 10.47 -23.36 -18.21
C CYS A 278 11.67 -23.91 -17.42
N CYS A 279 12.07 -23.26 -16.31
CA CYS A 279 13.14 -23.76 -15.44
C CYS A 279 12.82 -25.14 -14.86
N THR A 280 11.58 -25.36 -14.45
CA THR A 280 11.11 -26.64 -13.89
C THR A 280 11.19 -27.75 -14.95
N THR A 281 10.68 -27.49 -16.16
CA THR A 281 10.74 -28.44 -17.28
C THR A 281 12.18 -28.80 -17.64
N PHE A 282 13.07 -27.79 -17.68
CA PHE A 282 14.49 -28.01 -17.94
C PHE A 282 15.15 -28.89 -16.86
N GLY A 283 14.84 -28.64 -15.58
CA GLY A 283 15.29 -29.44 -14.45
C GLY A 283 14.86 -30.90 -14.56
N ILE A 284 13.57 -31.14 -14.83
CA ILE A 284 13.00 -32.50 -15.01
C ILE A 284 13.69 -33.24 -16.17
N ILE A 285 13.82 -32.60 -17.34
CA ILE A 285 14.47 -33.22 -18.51
C ILE A 285 15.92 -33.60 -18.18
N THR A 286 16.64 -32.72 -17.49
CA THR A 286 18.04 -32.95 -17.11
C THR A 286 18.18 -34.10 -16.10
N ILE A 287 17.28 -34.19 -15.12
CA ILE A 287 17.23 -35.32 -14.17
C ILE A 287 16.96 -36.64 -14.92
N ILE A 288 15.97 -36.66 -15.82
CA ILE A 288 15.64 -37.85 -16.62
C ILE A 288 16.84 -38.30 -17.46
N ARG A 289 17.55 -37.36 -18.10
CA ARG A 289 18.76 -37.67 -18.88
C ARG A 289 19.88 -38.22 -17.98
N ALA A 290 20.11 -37.60 -16.83
CA ALA A 290 21.13 -38.05 -15.89
C ALA A 290 20.82 -39.45 -15.32
N LEU A 291 19.55 -39.82 -15.17
CA LEU A 291 19.17 -41.16 -14.71
C LEU A 291 19.39 -42.26 -15.77
N ARG A 292 19.34 -41.92 -17.07
CA ARG A 292 19.51 -42.89 -18.17
C ARG A 292 20.97 -43.25 -18.48
N VAL A 293 21.89 -42.31 -18.27
CA VAL A 293 23.35 -42.51 -18.45
C VAL A 293 23.92 -43.24 -17.25
#